data_AF-A0A554MHA9-F1
#
_entry.id   AF-A0A554MHA9-F1
#
_cell.length_a   1.000
_cell.length_b   1.000
_cell.length_c   1.000
_cell.angle_alpha   90.00
_cell.angle_beta   90.00
_cell.angle_gamma   90.00
#
_symmetry.space_group_name_H-M   'P 1'
#
loop_
_entity.id
_entity.type
_entity.pdbx_description
1 polymer ?
#
loop_
_entity_poly.entity_id
_entity_poly.type
_entity_poly.pdbx_seq_one_letter_code
_entity_poly.pdbx_strand_id
1 'polypeptide(L)'
;MNQDFSELIEYLDGKFEKVNEKLEKTATKEDVFELRIQIQNLAERVEKLEESVHHLTTAIDSLAKAIDDLRIEYSAIAMQTTRHEKWIQQLAGKLGMKLEY
;
A
#
# COMPACT_ATOMS: atom_id res chain seq x y z
N MET A 1 71.66 11.28 -17.85
CA MET A 1 70.75 11.97 -18.79
C MET A 1 69.67 11.05 -19.37
N ASN A 2 69.98 9.89 -19.98
CA ASN A 2 68.92 8.96 -20.45
C ASN A 2 68.22 8.16 -19.34
N GLN A 3 68.89 7.90 -18.21
CA GLN A 3 68.30 7.20 -17.07
C GLN A 3 67.22 8.03 -16.34
N ASP A 4 67.44 9.34 -16.24
CA ASP A 4 66.56 10.25 -15.50
C ASP A 4 65.14 10.36 -16.12
N PHE A 5 65.04 10.18 -17.44
CA PHE A 5 63.74 10.16 -18.13
C PHE A 5 63.02 8.81 -17.99
N SER A 6 63.75 7.71 -17.80
CA SER A 6 63.15 6.37 -17.71
C SER A 6 62.32 6.20 -16.43
N GLU A 7 62.84 6.66 -15.29
CA GLU A 7 62.14 6.60 -14.00
C GLU A 7 60.88 7.48 -14.00
N LEU A 8 60.95 8.64 -14.64
CA LEU A 8 59.80 9.53 -14.79
C LEU A 8 58.71 8.90 -15.66
N ILE A 9 59.08 8.24 -16.77
CA ILE A 9 58.13 7.54 -17.64
C ILE A 9 57.43 6.42 -16.87
N GLU A 10 58.18 5.58 -16.15
CA GLU A 10 57.61 4.48 -15.35
C GLU A 10 56.67 4.99 -14.25
N TYR A 11 57.04 6.07 -13.56
CA TYR A 11 56.17 6.71 -12.58
C TYR A 11 54.88 7.25 -13.19
N LEU A 12 54.96 7.87 -14.37
CA LEU A 12 53.80 8.40 -15.08
C LEU A 12 52.88 7.27 -15.56
N ASP A 13 53.42 6.19 -16.11
CA ASP A 13 52.63 5.02 -16.53
C ASP A 13 51.84 4.43 -15.36
N GLY A 14 52.48 4.22 -14.20
CA GLY A 14 51.79 3.74 -13.00
C GLY A 14 50.75 4.73 -12.44
N LYS A 15 50.90 6.03 -12.70
CA LYS A 15 49.85 7.04 -12.38
C LYS A 15 48.69 6.98 -13.38
N PHE A 16 48.97 6.82 -14.67
CA PHE A 16 47.96 6.69 -15.71
C PHE A 16 47.13 5.42 -15.55
N GLU A 17 47.73 4.28 -15.22
CA GLU A 17 46.98 3.05 -14.89
C GLU A 17 46.01 3.28 -13.73
N LYS A 18 46.47 3.90 -12.63
CA LYS A 18 45.62 4.23 -11.47
C LYS A 18 44.50 5.21 -11.80
N VAL A 19 44.70 6.12 -12.75
CA VAL A 19 43.65 7.03 -13.23
C VAL A 19 42.64 6.25 -14.07
N ASN A 20 43.10 5.35 -14.94
CA ASN A 20 42.24 4.55 -15.80
C ASN A 20 41.33 3.62 -14.97
N GLU A 21 41.89 2.92 -13.97
CA GLU A 21 41.11 2.09 -13.04
C GLU A 21 40.02 2.88 -12.29
N LYS A 22 40.27 4.16 -11.98
CA LYS A 22 39.27 5.02 -11.33
C LYS A 22 38.20 5.50 -12.30
N LEU A 23 38.57 5.80 -13.53
CA LEU A 23 37.63 6.20 -14.59
C LEU A 23 36.68 5.06 -14.94
N GLU A 24 37.17 3.82 -15.02
CA GLU A 24 36.33 2.63 -15.26
C GLU A 24 35.31 2.37 -14.16
N LYS A 25 35.61 2.76 -12.91
CA LYS A 25 34.70 2.61 -11.76
C LYS A 25 33.74 3.79 -11.57
N THR A 26 33.83 4.82 -12.42
CA THR A 26 33.00 6.01 -12.31
C THR A 26 31.75 5.84 -13.16
N ALA A 27 30.58 6.15 -12.59
CA ALA A 27 29.33 6.15 -13.33
C ALA A 27 29.40 7.11 -14.52
N THR A 28 28.98 6.64 -15.69
CA THR A 28 28.87 7.42 -16.90
C THR A 28 27.66 8.36 -16.86
N LYS A 29 27.58 9.29 -17.80
CA LYS A 29 26.40 10.16 -17.92
C LYS A 29 25.17 9.35 -18.31
N GLU A 30 25.39 8.32 -19.11
CA GLU A 30 24.40 7.35 -19.56
C GLU A 30 23.82 6.58 -18.36
N ASP A 31 24.67 6.05 -17.47
CA ASP A 31 24.22 5.37 -16.24
C ASP A 31 23.33 6.30 -15.38
N VAL A 32 23.76 7.56 -15.22
CA VAL A 32 23.00 8.56 -14.45
C VAL A 32 21.67 8.90 -15.14
N PHE A 33 21.64 8.94 -16.48
CA PHE A 33 20.43 9.19 -17.24
C PHE A 33 19.42 8.04 -17.11
N GLU A 34 19.88 6.79 -17.20
CA GLU A 34 19.04 5.61 -17.00
C GLU A 34 18.45 5.57 -15.59
N LEU A 35 19.27 5.84 -14.56
CA LEU A 35 18.80 5.93 -13.18
C LEU A 35 17.73 7.02 -13.00
N ARG A 36 17.88 8.17 -13.66
CA ARG A 36 16.85 9.23 -13.62
C ARG A 36 15.53 8.77 -14.20
N ILE A 37 15.55 8.04 -15.32
CA ILE A 37 14.33 7.47 -15.92
C ILE A 37 13.70 6.45 -14.97
N GLN A 38 14.51 5.56 -14.38
CA GLN A 38 14.00 4.56 -13.43
C GLN A 38 13.37 5.22 -12.19
N ILE A 39 13.98 6.27 -11.66
CA ILE A 39 13.45 7.05 -10.53
C ILE A 39 12.12 7.73 -10.93
N GLN A 40 12.05 8.32 -12.12
CA GLN A 40 10.81 8.95 -12.61
C GLN A 40 9.67 7.92 -12.73
N ASN A 41 9.96 6.76 -13.34
CA ASN A 41 9.00 5.68 -13.45
C ASN A 41 8.56 5.14 -12.08
N LEU A 42 9.47 5.10 -11.10
CA LEU A 42 9.14 4.69 -9.74
C LEU A 42 8.24 5.72 -9.06
N ALA A 43 8.52 7.01 -9.23
CA ALA A 43 7.68 8.09 -8.68
C ALA A 43 6.24 7.99 -9.21
N GLU A 44 6.05 7.80 -10.52
CA GLU A 44 4.72 7.63 -11.13
C GLU A 44 3.99 6.38 -10.61
N ARG A 45 4.72 5.30 -10.33
CA ARG A 45 4.14 4.08 -9.74
C ARG A 45 3.73 4.29 -8.29
N VAL A 46 4.48 5.09 -7.53
CA VAL A 46 4.14 5.45 -6.15
C VAL A 46 2.90 6.32 -6.11
N GLU A 47 2.80 7.33 -6.99
CA GLU A 47 1.61 8.19 -7.09
C GLU A 47 0.33 7.38 -7.37
N LYS A 48 0.37 6.45 -8.34
CA LYS A 48 -0.77 5.55 -8.61
C LYS A 48 -1.13 4.65 -7.44
N LEU A 49 -0.14 4.25 -6.64
CA LEU A 49 -0.36 3.45 -5.44
C LEU A 49 -1.03 4.29 -4.35
N GLU A 50 -0.62 5.54 -4.16
CA GLU A 50 -1.24 6.50 -3.24
C GLU A 50 -2.71 6.74 -3.60
N GLU A 51 -3.02 6.96 -4.88
CA GLU A 51 -4.40 7.07 -5.37
C GLU A 51 -5.23 5.81 -5.07
N SER A 52 -4.66 4.64 -5.34
CA SER A 52 -5.32 3.35 -5.07
C SER A 52 -5.62 3.16 -3.57
N VAL A 53 -4.67 3.52 -2.70
CA VAL A 53 -4.85 3.48 -1.24
C VAL A 53 -5.93 4.46 -0.79
N HIS A 54 -6.00 5.65 -1.38
CA HIS A 54 -7.04 6.63 -1.09
C HIS A 54 -8.44 6.10 -1.46
N HIS A 55 -8.58 5.49 -2.63
CA HIS A 55 -9.83 4.85 -3.05
C HIS A 55 -10.25 3.71 -2.12
N LEU A 56 -9.31 2.85 -1.72
CA LEU A 56 -9.57 1.78 -0.76
C LEU A 56 -10.02 2.31 0.60
N THR A 57 -9.38 3.38 1.09
CA THR A 57 -9.78 4.03 2.36
C THR A 57 -11.22 4.52 2.30
N THR A 58 -11.60 5.18 1.20
CA THR A 58 -12.97 5.68 0.98
C THR A 58 -14.00 4.54 0.88
N ALA A 59 -13.62 3.43 0.24
CA ALA A 59 -14.47 2.24 0.16
C ALA A 59 -14.68 1.59 1.53
N ILE A 60 -13.63 1.51 2.35
CA ILE A 60 -13.70 1.00 3.72
C ILE A 60 -14.62 1.88 4.58
N ASP A 61 -14.51 3.21 4.50
CA ASP A 61 -15.39 4.12 5.24
C ASP A 61 -16.87 3.95 4.85
N SER A 62 -17.13 3.70 3.56
CA SER A 62 -18.49 3.45 3.06
C SER A 62 -19.04 2.11 3.56
N LEU A 63 -18.21 1.06 3.59
CA LEU A 63 -18.58 -0.23 4.16
C LEU A 63 -18.84 -0.14 5.67
N ALA A 64 -18.02 0.62 6.41
CA ALA A 64 -18.23 0.82 7.84
C ALA A 64 -19.60 1.45 8.13
N LYS A 65 -20.00 2.47 7.35
CA LYS A 65 -21.33 3.08 7.46
C LYS A 65 -22.45 2.08 7.17
N ALA A 66 -22.33 1.31 6.08
CA ALA A 66 -23.32 0.29 5.74
C ALA A 66 -23.48 -0.78 6.84
N ILE A 67 -22.38 -1.17 7.50
CA ILE A 67 -22.41 -2.10 8.63
C ILE A 67 -23.12 -1.48 9.84
N ASP A 68 -22.86 -0.20 10.15
CA ASP A 68 -23.56 0.50 11.23
C ASP A 68 -25.07 0.61 10.97
N ASP A 69 -25.47 0.92 9.73
CA ASP A 69 -26.88 0.97 9.33
C ASP A 69 -27.55 -0.40 9.49
N LEU A 70 -26.91 -1.47 9.00
CA LEU A 70 -27.39 -2.85 9.18
C LEU A 70 -27.53 -3.25 10.65
N ARG A 71 -26.60 -2.79 11.52
CA ARG A 71 -26.70 -3.03 12.97
C ARG A 71 -27.94 -2.38 13.56
N ILE A 72 -28.27 -1.16 13.13
CA ILE A 72 -29.47 -0.44 13.58
C ILE A 72 -30.74 -1.17 13.12
N GLU A 73 -30.80 -1.54 11.84
CA GLU A 73 -31.93 -2.29 11.28
C GLU A 73 -32.14 -3.64 11.99
N TYR A 74 -31.05 -4.38 12.23
CA TYR A 74 -31.11 -5.63 12.96
C TYR A 74 -31.68 -5.46 14.38
N SER A 75 -31.24 -4.42 15.10
CA SER A 75 -31.78 -4.10 16.42
C SER A 75 -33.28 -3.78 16.36
N ALA A 76 -33.73 -3.04 15.36
CA ALA A 76 -35.14 -2.72 15.18
C ALA A 76 -35.98 -3.99 14.92
N ILE A 77 -35.50 -4.88 14.05
CA ILE A 77 -36.15 -6.17 13.77
C ILE A 77 -36.22 -7.04 15.03
N ALA A 78 -35.12 -7.15 15.78
CA ALA A 78 -35.10 -7.93 17.03
C ALA A 78 -36.13 -7.41 18.06
N MET A 79 -36.29 -6.08 18.17
CA MET A 79 -37.31 -5.47 19.01
C MET A 79 -38.74 -5.76 18.51
N GLN A 80 -38.96 -5.73 17.19
CA GLN A 80 -40.26 -6.08 16.60
C GLN A 80 -40.61 -7.55 16.85
N THR A 81 -39.68 -8.48 16.60
CA THR A 81 -39.87 -9.90 16.88
C THR A 81 -40.21 -10.15 18.34
N THR A 82 -39.50 -9.50 19.27
CA THR A 82 -39.80 -9.58 20.71
C THR A 82 -41.21 -9.08 21.03
N ARG A 83 -41.67 -8.01 20.37
CA ARG A 83 -43.03 -7.47 20.57
C ARG A 83 -44.09 -8.42 20.02
N HIS A 84 -43.86 -8.97 18.83
CA HIS A 84 -44.78 -9.92 18.21
C HIS A 84 -44.90 -11.19 19.05
N GLU A 85 -43.80 -11.72 19.58
CA GLU A 85 -43.81 -12.85 20.51
C GLU A 85 -44.73 -12.57 21.71
N LYS A 86 -44.59 -11.39 22.34
CA LYS A 86 -45.46 -10.98 23.46
C LYS A 86 -46.93 -10.88 23.06
N TRP A 87 -47.23 -10.33 21.89
CA TRP A 87 -48.60 -10.24 21.40
C TRP A 87 -49.21 -11.62 21.14
N ILE A 88 -48.46 -12.54 20.56
CA ILE A 88 -48.89 -13.92 20.32
C ILE A 88 -49.20 -14.62 21.65
N GLN A 89 -48.32 -14.49 22.65
CA GLN A 89 -48.55 -15.03 24.00
C GLN A 89 -49.81 -14.45 24.66
N GLN A 90 -50.02 -13.12 24.56
CA GLN A 90 -51.22 -12.48 25.09
C GLN A 90 -52.50 -12.95 24.40
N LEU A 91 -52.48 -13.12 23.08
CA LEU A 91 -53.61 -13.64 22.31
C LEU A 91 -53.93 -15.08 22.68
N ALA A 92 -52.92 -15.94 22.78
CA ALA A 92 -53.08 -17.33 23.19
C ALA A 92 -53.72 -17.43 24.59
N GLY A 93 -53.24 -16.63 25.55
CA GLY A 93 -53.81 -16.55 26.89
C GLY A 93 -55.27 -16.10 26.91
N LYS A 94 -55.66 -15.15 26.07
CA LYS A 94 -57.07 -14.71 25.93
C LYS A 94 -57.97 -15.75 25.28
N LEU A 95 -57.43 -16.55 24.36
CA LEU A 95 -58.16 -17.59 23.63
C LEU A 95 -58.17 -18.94 24.36
N GLY A 96 -57.48 -19.07 25.51
CA GLY A 96 -57.34 -20.33 26.23
C GLY A 96 -56.54 -21.40 25.47
N MET A 97 -55.73 -20.98 24.49
CA MET A 97 -54.90 -21.89 23.69
C MET A 97 -53.53 -22.07 24.33
N LYS A 98 -52.99 -23.28 24.27
CA LYS A 98 -51.60 -23.55 24.66
C LYS A 98 -50.70 -23.41 23.45
N LEU A 99 -49.65 -22.59 23.56
CA LEU A 99 -48.61 -22.51 22.52
C LEU A 99 -47.66 -23.70 22.67
N GLU A 100 -47.42 -24.41 21.58
CA GLU A 100 -46.40 -25.46 21.48
C GLU A 100 -45.22 -24.90 20.69
N TYR A 101 -44.00 -25.15 21.18
CA TYR A 101 -42.74 -24.73 20.56
C TYR A 101 -42.12 -25.87 19.77
#